data_AF-A0A7V3MK48-F1
#
_entry.id   AF-A0A7V3MK48-F1
#
_cell.length_a   1.000
_cell.length_b   1.000
_cell.length_c   1.000
_cell.angle_alpha   90.00
_cell.angle_beta   90.00
_cell.angle_gamma   90.00
#
_symmetry.space_group_name_H-M   'P 1'
#
loop_
_entity.id
_entity.type
_entity.pdbx_description
1 polymer ?
#
loop_
_entity_poly.entity_id
_entity_poly.type
_entity_poly.pdbx_seq_one_letter_code
_entity_poly.pdbx_strand_id
1 'polypeptide(L)'
;MRWIGIWVAALTIASGLGGGCLADFRLDISESQRDQLKALASNTRDRTGREREALRRARMELLKAYSTYDIDEGKVKTACDKIAAAQLSLLNIHLDNEIALRDILTADQFKAFREMMRRHMRDPQMLVLAPPEEAVLDRLPDKQMLDSLGIPVGKRKRLDATFKNTKAIEGLRASTKQLLDMYSNYDLDSAAARKLIDRIHRTQSYLLMLQRFRQREIRRALTEDQFKKLQEEIAKRLSEHSPRPYDRRNRNFERKP
;
A
#
# COMPACT_ATOMS: atom_id res chain seq x y z
N MET A 1 6.03 -1.40 -5.76
CA MET A 1 5.67 -0.60 -6.96
C MET A 1 4.73 -1.37 -7.90
N ARG A 2 3.41 -1.48 -7.64
CA ARG A 2 2.53 -2.20 -8.60
C ARG A 2 1.23 -1.48 -9.00
N TRP A 3 0.70 -0.54 -8.21
CA TRP A 3 -0.40 0.34 -8.67
C TRP A 3 -0.04 1.19 -9.91
N ILE A 4 1.26 1.37 -10.15
CA ILE A 4 1.79 2.01 -11.36
C ILE A 4 1.40 1.21 -12.61
N GLY A 5 1.15 -0.10 -12.52
CA GLY A 5 0.82 -0.93 -13.69
C GLY A 5 -0.50 -0.55 -14.38
N ILE A 6 -1.53 -0.12 -13.64
CA ILE A 6 -2.81 0.30 -14.22
C ILE A 6 -2.64 1.58 -15.05
N TRP A 7 -1.90 2.54 -14.48
CA TRP A 7 -1.68 3.84 -15.10
C TRP A 7 -0.63 3.80 -16.21
N VAL A 8 0.40 2.98 -16.05
CA VAL A 8 1.38 2.75 -17.11
C VAL A 8 0.71 2.06 -18.28
N ALA A 9 -0.17 1.08 -18.08
CA ALA A 9 -0.91 0.47 -19.19
C ALA A 9 -1.79 1.49 -19.94
N ALA A 10 -2.55 2.31 -19.22
CA ALA A 10 -3.35 3.39 -19.83
C ALA A 10 -2.49 4.41 -20.59
N LEU A 11 -1.32 4.78 -20.03
CA LEU A 11 -0.38 5.68 -20.68
C LEU A 11 0.28 5.03 -21.90
N THR A 12 0.61 3.73 -21.84
CA THR A 12 1.21 2.98 -22.96
C THR A 12 0.23 2.84 -24.13
N ILE A 13 -1.06 2.58 -23.85
CA ILE A 13 -2.13 2.59 -24.87
C ILE A 13 -2.23 3.98 -25.50
N ALA A 14 -2.15 5.04 -24.70
CA ALA A 14 -2.32 6.40 -25.17
C ALA A 14 -1.12 6.96 -25.96
N SER A 15 0.10 6.46 -25.70
CA SER A 15 1.34 7.05 -26.22
C SER A 15 1.84 6.42 -27.51
N GLY A 16 1.26 5.30 -27.99
CA GLY A 16 1.68 4.62 -29.23
C GLY A 16 3.14 4.10 -29.23
N LEU A 17 3.86 4.23 -28.12
CA LEU A 17 5.29 3.94 -28.00
C LEU A 17 5.48 2.58 -27.29
N GLY A 18 5.55 1.49 -28.06
CA GLY A 18 5.94 0.16 -27.56
C GLY A 18 5.23 -1.02 -28.23
N GLY A 19 5.46 -1.21 -29.53
CA GLY A 19 4.73 -2.13 -30.42
C GLY A 19 5.00 -3.64 -30.31
N GLY A 20 5.16 -4.21 -29.12
CA GLY A 20 5.41 -5.66 -28.99
C GLY A 20 4.29 -6.51 -28.39
N CYS A 21 3.58 -6.00 -27.38
CA CYS A 21 2.69 -6.84 -26.55
C CYS A 21 1.25 -6.34 -26.42
N LEU A 22 0.89 -5.22 -27.05
CA LEU A 22 -0.47 -4.65 -27.01
C LEU A 22 -1.21 -4.73 -28.35
N ALA A 23 -0.59 -5.28 -29.40
CA ALA A 23 -1.15 -5.28 -30.76
C ALA A 23 -2.48 -6.05 -30.88
N ASP A 24 -2.71 -7.04 -30.02
CA ASP A 24 -3.91 -7.90 -30.06
C ASP A 24 -5.15 -7.26 -29.42
N PHE A 25 -5.01 -6.21 -28.61
CA PHE A 25 -6.13 -5.52 -27.98
C PHE A 25 -6.40 -4.18 -28.66
N ARG A 26 -6.99 -4.25 -29.85
CA ARG A 26 -7.58 -3.07 -30.49
C ARG A 26 -8.87 -2.70 -29.76
N LEU A 27 -8.73 -1.97 -28.65
CA LEU A 27 -9.85 -1.22 -28.09
C LEU A 27 -10.21 -0.14 -29.12
N ASP A 28 -11.40 -0.22 -29.69
CA ASP A 28 -11.92 0.78 -30.63
C ASP A 28 -12.27 2.07 -29.87
N ILE A 29 -11.26 2.86 -29.52
CA ILE A 29 -11.36 4.08 -28.71
C ILE A 29 -11.22 5.28 -29.64
N SER A 30 -12.19 6.20 -29.58
CA SER A 30 -12.14 7.46 -30.33
C SER A 30 -10.97 8.34 -29.90
N GLU A 31 -10.56 9.27 -30.76
CA GLU A 31 -9.49 10.24 -30.43
C GLU A 31 -9.84 11.08 -29.20
N SER A 32 -11.11 11.52 -29.09
CA SER A 32 -11.60 12.25 -27.92
C SER A 32 -11.50 11.44 -26.62
N GLN A 33 -11.95 10.18 -26.62
CA GLN A 33 -11.82 9.29 -25.46
C GLN A 33 -10.34 9.07 -25.10
N ARG A 34 -9.46 8.94 -26.09
CA ARG A 34 -8.02 8.78 -25.85
C ARG A 34 -7.43 9.99 -25.13
N ASP A 35 -7.81 11.19 -25.51
CA ASP A 35 -7.33 12.41 -24.86
C ASP A 35 -7.91 12.58 -23.45
N GLN A 36 -9.17 12.21 -23.23
CA GLN A 36 -9.76 12.14 -21.89
C GLN A 36 -9.02 11.13 -21.00
N LEU A 37 -8.70 9.94 -21.50
CA LEU A 37 -7.92 8.94 -20.76
C LEU A 37 -6.50 9.42 -20.42
N LYS A 38 -5.83 10.14 -21.33
CA LYS A 38 -4.53 10.76 -21.07
C LYS A 38 -4.62 11.79 -19.95
N ALA A 39 -5.60 12.69 -20.03
CA ALA A 39 -5.81 13.71 -19.02
C ALA A 39 -6.11 13.08 -17.64
N LEU A 40 -6.99 12.08 -17.61
CA LEU A 40 -7.30 11.31 -16.40
C LEU A 40 -6.05 10.63 -15.83
N ALA A 41 -5.25 9.95 -16.66
CA ALA A 41 -4.03 9.28 -16.23
C ALA A 41 -3.01 10.26 -15.65
N SER A 42 -2.80 11.43 -16.27
CA SER A 42 -1.90 12.46 -15.75
C SER A 42 -2.39 13.00 -14.41
N ASN A 43 -3.68 13.37 -14.32
CA ASN A 43 -4.26 13.89 -13.08
C ASN A 43 -4.17 12.88 -11.93
N THR A 44 -4.53 11.62 -12.19
CA THR A 44 -4.47 10.53 -11.22
C THR A 44 -3.03 10.28 -10.77
N ARG A 45 -2.06 10.32 -11.70
CA ARG A 45 -0.63 10.19 -11.38
C ARG A 45 -0.17 11.27 -10.40
N ASP A 46 -0.52 12.53 -10.65
CA ASP A 46 -0.09 13.65 -9.81
C ASP A 46 -0.75 13.64 -8.43
N ARG A 47 -2.07 13.39 -8.37
CA ARG A 47 -2.81 13.23 -7.10
C ARG A 47 -2.23 12.07 -6.28
N THR A 48 -2.11 10.90 -6.89
CA THR A 48 -1.56 9.70 -6.24
C THR A 48 -0.10 9.91 -5.81
N GLY A 49 0.70 10.60 -6.63
CA GLY A 49 2.10 10.91 -6.32
C GLY A 49 2.25 11.74 -5.05
N ARG A 50 1.44 12.79 -4.91
CA ARG A 50 1.39 13.64 -3.70
C ARG A 50 1.01 12.85 -2.45
N GLU A 51 -0.06 12.07 -2.51
CA GLU A 51 -0.53 11.29 -1.35
C GLU A 51 0.44 10.18 -0.96
N ARG A 52 1.09 9.52 -1.93
CA ARG A 52 2.14 8.53 -1.63
C ARG A 52 3.35 9.15 -0.94
N GLU A 53 3.76 10.34 -1.38
CA GLU A 53 4.85 11.06 -0.75
C GLU A 53 4.48 11.51 0.67
N ALA A 54 3.27 12.02 0.88
CA ALA A 54 2.74 12.35 2.21
C ALA A 54 2.72 11.11 3.13
N LEU A 55 2.20 9.99 2.63
CA LEU A 55 2.17 8.71 3.34
C LEU A 55 3.58 8.21 3.70
N ARG A 56 4.54 8.31 2.76
CA ARG A 56 5.94 7.95 2.99
C ARG A 56 6.55 8.81 4.10
N ARG A 57 6.35 10.13 4.06
CA ARG A 57 6.84 11.06 5.10
C ARG A 57 6.24 10.75 6.46
N ALA A 58 4.93 10.58 6.56
CA ALA A 58 4.24 10.27 7.81
C ALA A 58 4.73 8.96 8.43
N ARG A 59 5.03 7.94 7.60
CA ARG A 59 5.65 6.69 8.07
C ARG A 59 7.08 6.87 8.57
N MET A 60 7.90 7.69 7.90
CA MET A 60 9.25 8.02 8.41
C MET A 60 9.17 8.78 9.74
N GLU A 61 8.23 9.70 9.89
CA GLU A 61 7.96 10.39 11.16
C GLU A 61 7.57 9.40 12.25
N LEU A 62 6.67 8.45 11.95
CA LEU A 62 6.26 7.41 12.89
C LEU A 62 7.43 6.50 13.30
N LEU A 63 8.23 6.05 12.33
CA LEU A 63 9.41 5.22 12.60
C LEU A 63 10.43 5.96 13.47
N LYS A 64 10.68 7.25 13.19
CA LYS A 64 11.54 8.10 14.01
C LYS A 64 11.00 8.28 15.43
N ALA A 65 9.69 8.45 15.58
CA ALA A 65 9.08 8.50 16.91
C ALA A 65 9.28 7.17 17.67
N TYR A 66 9.17 6.04 16.95
CA TYR A 66 9.39 4.70 17.52
C TYR A 66 10.86 4.32 17.76
N SER A 67 11.85 5.06 17.27
CA SER A 67 13.26 4.75 17.51
C SER A 67 13.76 5.20 18.89
N THR A 68 12.97 5.99 19.61
CA THR A 68 13.31 6.50 20.95
C THR A 68 12.66 5.64 22.04
N TYR A 69 13.36 5.49 23.18
CA TYR A 69 12.82 4.77 24.34
C TYR A 69 11.63 5.54 24.94
N ASP A 70 11.83 6.82 25.27
CA ASP A 70 10.77 7.72 25.73
C ASP A 70 9.89 8.16 24.56
N ILE A 71 8.74 7.50 24.43
CA ILE A 71 7.81 7.72 23.33
C ILE A 71 7.08 9.05 23.45
N ASP A 72 7.25 9.91 22.46
CA ASP A 72 6.43 11.11 22.31
C ASP A 72 5.07 10.74 21.72
N GLU A 73 4.09 10.56 22.61
CA GLU A 73 2.74 10.15 22.28
C GLU A 73 1.99 11.12 21.36
N GLY A 74 2.31 12.42 21.46
CA GLY A 74 1.74 13.45 20.59
C GLY A 74 2.24 13.29 19.16
N LYS A 75 3.55 13.09 18.98
CA LYS A 75 4.16 12.84 17.66
C LYS A 75 3.66 11.55 17.04
N VAL A 76 3.57 10.47 17.81
CA VAL A 76 3.07 9.18 17.32
C VAL A 76 1.62 9.31 16.85
N LYS A 77 0.74 9.92 17.66
CA LYS A 77 -0.65 10.16 17.26
C LYS A 77 -0.73 10.98 15.98
N THR A 78 0.01 12.09 15.92
CA THR A 78 0.04 12.97 14.74
C THR A 78 0.47 12.22 13.47
N ALA A 79 1.51 11.39 13.57
CA ALA A 79 1.97 10.58 12.45
C ALA A 79 0.94 9.53 12.03
N CYS A 80 0.29 8.85 12.98
CA CYS A 80 -0.81 7.92 12.70
C CYS A 80 -1.98 8.61 12.00
N ASP A 81 -2.39 9.79 12.45
CA ASP A 81 -3.49 10.57 11.87
C ASP A 81 -3.16 10.95 10.40
N LYS A 82 -1.91 11.39 10.13
CA LYS A 82 -1.43 11.66 8.76
C LYS A 82 -1.42 10.42 7.86
N ILE A 83 -0.99 9.26 8.38
CA ILE A 83 -1.01 7.99 7.64
C ILE A 83 -2.45 7.63 7.28
N ALA A 84 -3.36 7.68 8.25
CA ALA A 84 -4.77 7.33 8.06
C ALA A 84 -5.44 8.25 7.03
N ALA A 85 -5.17 9.56 7.08
CA ALA A 85 -5.68 10.53 6.12
C ALA A 85 -5.17 10.28 4.69
N ALA A 86 -3.86 10.05 4.52
CA ALA A 86 -3.28 9.77 3.20
C ALA A 86 -3.77 8.44 2.62
N GLN A 87 -3.96 7.41 3.45
CA GLN A 87 -4.56 6.13 3.02
C GLN A 87 -6.01 6.31 2.55
N LEU A 88 -6.82 7.07 3.28
CA LEU A 88 -8.20 7.39 2.87
C LEU A 88 -8.22 8.18 1.56
N SER A 89 -7.35 9.19 1.43
CA SER A 89 -7.22 9.99 0.21
C SER A 89 -6.88 9.12 -1.01
N LEU A 90 -5.95 8.16 -0.85
CA LEU A 90 -5.63 7.20 -1.92
C LEU A 90 -6.81 6.32 -2.32
N LEU A 91 -7.60 5.84 -1.36
CA LEU A 91 -8.81 5.03 -1.64
C LEU A 91 -9.85 5.86 -2.42
N ASN A 92 -10.06 7.11 -2.02
CA ASN A 92 -10.99 8.01 -2.70
C ASN A 92 -10.51 8.41 -4.10
N ILE A 93 -9.23 8.71 -4.29
CA ILE A 93 -8.65 8.96 -5.62
C ILE A 93 -8.91 7.76 -6.54
N HIS A 94 -8.77 6.54 -6.02
CA HIS A 94 -9.05 5.36 -6.82
C HIS A 94 -10.53 5.27 -7.20
N LEU A 95 -11.47 5.49 -6.28
CA LEU A 95 -12.90 5.50 -6.57
C LEU A 95 -13.26 6.58 -7.61
N ASP A 96 -12.80 7.82 -7.43
CA ASP A 96 -13.06 8.92 -8.36
C ASP A 96 -12.63 8.54 -9.77
N ASN A 97 -11.45 7.94 -9.86
CA ASN A 97 -10.90 7.50 -11.12
C ASN A 97 -11.70 6.35 -11.74
N GLU A 98 -12.18 5.42 -10.92
CA GLU A 98 -13.02 4.31 -11.37
C GLU A 98 -14.35 4.82 -11.96
N ILE A 99 -14.94 5.85 -11.36
CA ILE A 99 -16.12 6.52 -11.90
C ILE A 99 -15.78 7.18 -13.24
N ALA A 100 -14.71 7.99 -13.30
CA ALA A 100 -14.30 8.68 -14.51
C ALA A 100 -14.01 7.73 -15.70
N LEU A 101 -13.43 6.54 -15.43
CA LEU A 101 -13.21 5.53 -16.48
C LEU A 101 -14.53 5.04 -17.10
N ARG A 102 -15.61 4.96 -16.32
CA ARG A 102 -16.93 4.51 -16.80
C ARG A 102 -17.65 5.61 -17.56
N ASP A 103 -17.40 6.87 -17.21
CA ASP A 103 -17.93 8.01 -17.95
C ASP A 103 -17.27 8.16 -19.32
N ILE A 104 -16.00 7.78 -19.44
CA ILE A 104 -15.24 7.84 -20.69
C ILE A 104 -15.49 6.62 -21.58
N LEU A 105 -15.51 5.41 -21.00
CA LEU A 105 -15.59 4.15 -21.74
C LEU A 105 -17.02 3.61 -21.78
N THR A 106 -17.40 3.06 -22.93
CA THR A 106 -18.61 2.23 -23.02
C THR A 106 -18.47 0.94 -22.21
N ALA A 107 -19.58 0.26 -21.92
CA ALA A 107 -19.58 -1.00 -21.16
C ALA A 107 -18.65 -2.06 -21.78
N ASP A 108 -18.68 -2.22 -23.10
CA ASP A 108 -17.85 -3.20 -23.82
C ASP A 108 -16.36 -2.81 -23.81
N GLN A 109 -16.05 -1.54 -24.04
CA GLN A 109 -14.68 -1.02 -23.95
C GLN A 109 -14.11 -1.19 -22.54
N PHE A 110 -14.91 -0.90 -21.50
CA PHE A 110 -14.52 -1.09 -20.11
C PHE A 110 -14.24 -2.56 -19.79
N LYS A 111 -15.11 -3.48 -20.23
CA LYS A 111 -14.92 -4.93 -20.06
C LYS A 111 -13.62 -5.41 -20.71
N ALA A 112 -13.36 -4.99 -21.95
CA ALA A 112 -12.14 -5.33 -22.66
C ALA A 112 -10.89 -4.72 -21.97
N PHE A 113 -10.98 -3.47 -21.51
CA PHE A 113 -9.93 -2.82 -20.71
C PHE A 113 -9.62 -3.62 -19.43
N ARG A 114 -10.65 -4.09 -18.71
CA ARG A 114 -10.47 -4.90 -17.49
C ARG A 114 -9.81 -6.24 -17.75
N GLU A 115 -10.19 -6.92 -18.84
CA GLU A 115 -9.58 -8.19 -19.23
C GLU A 115 -8.10 -8.02 -19.57
N MET A 116 -7.77 -6.98 -20.35
CA MET A 116 -6.37 -6.63 -20.65
C MET A 116 -5.58 -6.36 -19.36
N MET A 117 -6.15 -5.56 -18.45
CA MET A 117 -5.54 -5.27 -17.15
C MET A 117 -5.30 -6.54 -16.31
N ARG A 118 -6.26 -7.47 -16.28
CA ARG A 118 -6.15 -8.74 -15.57
C ARG A 118 -5.01 -9.60 -16.11
N ARG A 119 -4.81 -9.64 -17.44
CA ARG A 119 -3.71 -10.38 -18.07
C ARG A 119 -2.34 -9.78 -17.76
N HIS A 120 -2.25 -8.45 -17.66
CA HIS A 120 -0.98 -7.75 -17.44
C HIS A 120 -0.59 -7.68 -15.95
N MET A 121 -1.56 -7.69 -15.05
CA MET A 121 -1.29 -7.71 -13.62
C MET A 121 -1.14 -9.16 -13.14
N ARG A 122 0.13 -9.60 -13.04
CA ARG A 122 0.55 -10.97 -12.65
C ARG A 122 0.05 -11.48 -11.29
N ASP A 123 -0.69 -10.68 -10.53
CA ASP A 123 -1.52 -11.09 -9.38
C ASP A 123 -2.38 -9.88 -8.94
N PRO A 124 -3.71 -9.88 -9.19
CA PRO A 124 -4.61 -8.79 -8.80
C PRO A 124 -4.62 -8.52 -7.28
N GLN A 125 -4.34 -9.54 -6.47
CA GLN A 125 -4.45 -9.44 -5.00
C GLN A 125 -3.24 -8.76 -4.35
N MET A 126 -2.08 -8.75 -5.01
CA MET A 126 -0.83 -8.17 -4.48
C MET A 126 -0.75 -6.64 -4.52
N LEU A 127 -1.81 -5.98 -4.97
CA LEU A 127 -1.76 -4.57 -5.33
C LEU A 127 -2.23 -3.63 -4.24
N VAL A 128 -3.20 -3.99 -3.41
CA VAL A 128 -4.21 -2.97 -3.09
C VAL A 128 -3.97 -2.20 -1.80
N LEU A 129 -3.24 -2.68 -0.78
CA LEU A 129 -3.25 -1.96 0.51
C LEU A 129 -1.96 -1.81 1.32
N ALA A 130 -0.84 -2.44 0.96
CA ALA A 130 0.44 -2.13 1.60
C ALA A 130 1.63 -2.50 0.70
N PRO A 131 2.59 -1.58 0.49
CA PRO A 131 3.95 -1.93 0.09
C PRO A 131 4.51 -3.14 0.86
N PRO A 132 5.21 -4.07 0.20
CA PRO A 132 5.82 -5.23 0.87
C PRO A 132 6.79 -4.84 1.98
N GLU A 133 7.39 -3.64 1.91
CA GLU A 133 8.26 -3.07 2.94
C GLU A 133 7.54 -2.86 4.29
N GLU A 134 6.22 -2.61 4.28
CA GLU A 134 5.43 -2.43 5.51
C GLU A 134 5.10 -3.75 6.20
N ALA A 135 4.91 -4.81 5.42
CA ALA A 135 4.70 -6.14 5.97
C ALA A 135 5.89 -6.61 6.83
N VAL A 136 7.09 -6.06 6.60
CA VAL A 136 8.27 -6.33 7.41
C VAL A 136 8.17 -5.64 8.76
N LEU A 137 7.81 -4.36 8.81
CA LEU A 137 7.70 -3.60 10.06
C LEU A 137 6.57 -4.11 10.96
N ASP A 138 5.47 -4.59 10.37
CA ASP A 138 4.36 -5.19 11.15
C ASP A 138 4.75 -6.52 11.81
N ARG A 139 5.70 -7.26 11.22
CA ARG A 139 6.21 -8.53 11.72
C ARG A 139 7.29 -8.39 12.78
N LEU A 140 7.88 -7.20 12.93
CA LEU A 140 8.94 -6.92 13.90
C LEU A 140 8.38 -6.18 15.13
N PRO A 141 8.95 -6.36 16.33
CA PRO A 141 9.83 -7.48 16.69
C PRO A 141 9.09 -8.82 16.61
N ASP A 142 9.77 -9.86 16.15
CA ASP A 142 9.23 -11.22 16.16
C ASP A 142 9.54 -11.95 17.48
N LYS A 143 9.01 -13.16 17.64
CA LYS A 143 9.19 -13.96 18.86
C LYS A 143 10.68 -14.24 19.16
N GLN A 144 11.48 -14.56 18.14
CA GLN A 144 12.91 -14.88 18.32
C GLN A 144 13.68 -13.68 18.83
N MET A 145 13.38 -12.48 18.33
CA MET A 145 13.97 -11.23 18.80
C MET A 145 13.59 -10.93 20.25
N LEU A 146 12.35 -11.20 20.65
CA LEU A 146 11.94 -11.02 22.04
C LEU A 146 12.58 -12.06 22.97
N ASP A 147 12.79 -13.29 22.49
CA ASP A 147 13.41 -14.38 23.24
C ASP A 147 14.90 -14.08 23.54
N SER A 148 15.63 -13.45 22.62
CA SER A 148 17.06 -13.12 22.77
C SER A 148 17.35 -11.99 23.78
N LEU A 149 16.34 -11.20 24.16
CA LEU A 149 16.49 -10.05 25.06
C LEU A 149 16.47 -10.42 26.55
N GLY A 150 16.29 -11.70 26.89
CA GLY A 150 16.23 -12.15 28.30
C GLY A 150 15.00 -11.63 29.05
N ILE A 151 13.90 -11.34 28.34
CA ILE A 151 12.67 -10.81 28.94
C ILE A 151 12.03 -11.89 29.85
N PRO A 152 11.63 -11.56 31.09
CA PRO A 152 10.90 -12.47 31.97
C PRO A 152 9.63 -13.04 31.31
N VAL A 153 9.32 -14.31 31.58
CA VAL A 153 8.20 -15.05 30.96
C VAL A 153 6.86 -14.32 31.10
N GLY A 154 6.59 -13.71 32.26
CA GLY A 154 5.35 -12.95 32.49
C GLY A 154 5.19 -11.74 31.57
N LYS A 155 6.28 -10.96 31.38
CA LYS A 155 6.30 -9.82 30.46
C LYS A 155 6.20 -10.28 29.00
N ARG A 156 6.82 -11.41 28.65
CA ARG A 156 6.74 -12.01 27.30
C ARG A 156 5.32 -12.42 26.94
N LYS A 157 4.62 -13.13 27.84
CA LYS A 157 3.20 -13.50 27.65
C LYS A 157 2.31 -12.27 27.42
N ARG A 158 2.57 -11.18 28.15
CA ARG A 158 1.85 -9.90 27.97
C ARG A 158 2.12 -9.29 26.59
N LEU A 159 3.37 -9.29 26.13
CA LEU A 159 3.70 -8.84 24.78
C LEU A 159 3.00 -9.71 23.73
N ASP A 160 3.10 -11.03 23.81
CA ASP A 160 2.50 -11.99 22.86
C ASP A 160 0.98 -11.79 22.71
N ALA A 161 0.27 -11.44 23.79
CA ALA A 161 -1.16 -11.17 23.74
C ALA A 161 -1.52 -9.99 22.83
N THR A 162 -0.60 -9.04 22.63
CA THR A 162 -0.82 -7.86 21.77
C THR A 162 -0.70 -8.14 20.26
N PHE A 163 -0.18 -9.31 19.87
CA PHE A 163 0.09 -9.65 18.46
C PHE A 163 -1.11 -10.23 17.72
N LYS A 164 -2.17 -10.64 18.42
CA LYS A 164 -3.30 -11.37 17.83
C LYS A 164 -4.37 -10.44 17.26
N ASN A 165 -4.14 -9.94 16.04
CA ASN A 165 -5.10 -9.10 15.31
C ASN A 165 -5.64 -9.74 14.02
N THR A 166 -5.58 -11.07 13.94
CA THR A 166 -5.94 -11.86 12.76
C THR A 166 -7.32 -11.52 12.21
N LYS A 167 -8.33 -11.39 13.07
CA LYS A 167 -9.70 -11.05 12.68
C LYS A 167 -9.83 -9.69 11.99
N ALA A 168 -9.11 -8.67 12.48
CA ALA A 168 -9.11 -7.35 11.87
C ALA A 168 -8.43 -7.36 10.49
N ILE A 169 -7.31 -8.09 10.37
CA ILE A 169 -6.58 -8.26 9.11
C ILE A 169 -7.44 -9.03 8.09
N GLU A 170 -8.11 -10.10 8.50
CA GLU A 170 -9.04 -10.86 7.66
C GLU A 170 -10.22 -9.99 7.21
N GLY A 171 -10.82 -9.22 8.13
CA GLY A 171 -11.90 -8.29 7.80
C GLY A 171 -11.47 -7.20 6.81
N LEU A 172 -10.25 -6.68 6.96
CA LEU A 172 -9.64 -5.74 6.01
C LEU A 172 -9.49 -6.39 4.64
N ARG A 173 -8.91 -7.59 4.55
CA ARG A 173 -8.75 -8.34 3.30
C ARG A 173 -10.09 -8.60 2.62
N ALA A 174 -11.09 -9.04 3.38
CA ALA A 174 -12.43 -9.31 2.86
C ALA A 174 -13.09 -8.05 2.29
N SER A 175 -13.05 -6.93 3.02
CA SER A 175 -13.64 -5.66 2.57
C SER A 175 -12.92 -5.12 1.32
N THR A 176 -11.61 -5.29 1.27
CA THR A 176 -10.79 -4.91 0.11
C THR A 176 -11.12 -5.75 -1.12
N LYS A 177 -11.26 -7.06 -0.94
CA LYS A 177 -11.67 -7.97 -2.02
C LYS A 177 -13.05 -7.56 -2.57
N GLN A 178 -14.03 -7.34 -1.68
CA GLN A 178 -15.36 -6.87 -2.08
C GLN A 178 -15.30 -5.57 -2.89
N LEU A 179 -14.46 -4.61 -2.48
CA LEU A 179 -14.31 -3.35 -3.20
C LEU A 179 -13.71 -3.55 -4.60
N LEU A 180 -12.73 -4.45 -4.75
CA LEU A 180 -12.13 -4.78 -6.05
C LEU A 180 -13.09 -5.55 -6.96
N ASP A 181 -13.89 -6.44 -6.39
CA ASP A 181 -14.94 -7.16 -7.10
C ASP A 181 -15.96 -6.16 -7.65
N MET A 182 -16.36 -5.15 -6.85
CA MET A 182 -17.22 -4.05 -7.32
C MET A 182 -16.57 -3.26 -8.47
N TYR A 183 -15.30 -2.92 -8.37
CA TYR A 183 -14.60 -2.20 -9.45
C TYR A 183 -14.51 -3.00 -10.74
N SER A 184 -14.63 -4.33 -10.69
CA SER A 184 -14.61 -5.15 -11.90
C SER A 184 -15.90 -5.05 -12.74
N ASN A 185 -17.00 -4.59 -12.15
CA ASN A 185 -18.30 -4.45 -12.83
C ASN A 185 -18.48 -3.05 -13.44
N TYR A 186 -19.16 -2.93 -14.58
CA TYR A 186 -19.43 -1.63 -15.20
C TYR A 186 -20.37 -0.78 -14.34
N ASP A 187 -21.49 -1.36 -13.89
CA ASP A 187 -22.48 -0.70 -13.04
C ASP A 187 -21.98 -0.59 -11.59
N LEU A 188 -21.15 0.42 -11.34
CA LEU A 188 -20.56 0.67 -10.02
C LEU A 188 -21.55 1.40 -9.11
N ASP A 189 -22.00 0.73 -8.06
CA ASP A 189 -22.65 1.39 -6.93
C ASP A 189 -21.61 2.19 -6.13
N SER A 190 -21.48 3.47 -6.47
CA SER A 190 -20.53 4.38 -5.83
C SER A 190 -20.83 4.60 -4.34
N ALA A 191 -22.09 4.50 -3.92
CA ALA A 191 -22.47 4.65 -2.52
C ALA A 191 -22.04 3.43 -1.70
N ALA A 192 -22.25 2.22 -2.22
CA ALA A 192 -21.74 1.00 -1.59
C ALA A 192 -20.20 0.96 -1.58
N ALA A 193 -19.53 1.44 -2.64
CA ALA A 193 -18.07 1.53 -2.68
C ALA A 193 -17.53 2.47 -1.60
N ARG A 194 -18.15 3.65 -1.39
CA ARG A 194 -17.81 4.58 -0.30
C ARG A 194 -17.96 3.94 1.07
N LYS A 195 -19.04 3.19 1.32
CA LYS A 195 -19.24 2.45 2.58
C LYS A 195 -18.12 1.42 2.82
N LEU A 196 -17.67 0.73 1.78
CA LEU A 196 -16.53 -0.20 1.88
C LEU A 196 -15.22 0.54 2.15
N ILE A 197 -14.97 1.67 1.51
CA ILE A 197 -13.80 2.54 1.77
C ILE A 197 -13.78 2.98 3.23
N ASP A 198 -14.90 3.46 3.76
CA ASP A 198 -15.02 3.86 5.17
C ASP A 198 -14.72 2.70 6.11
N ARG A 199 -15.22 1.49 5.81
CA ARG A 199 -14.95 0.28 6.58
C ARG A 199 -13.46 -0.10 6.56
N ILE A 200 -12.84 -0.05 5.38
CA ILE A 200 -11.40 -0.29 5.18
C ILE A 200 -10.60 0.72 6.01
N HIS A 201 -10.91 2.01 5.89
CA HIS A 201 -10.22 3.08 6.60
C HIS A 201 -10.35 2.96 8.12
N ARG A 202 -11.55 2.67 8.65
CA ARG A 202 -11.74 2.42 10.09
C ARG A 202 -10.90 1.25 10.58
N THR A 203 -10.82 0.17 9.78
CA THR A 203 -10.03 -1.01 10.13
C THR A 203 -8.52 -0.72 10.09
N GLN A 204 -8.04 0.04 9.10
CA GLN A 204 -6.64 0.49 9.03
C GLN A 204 -6.28 1.38 10.22
N SER A 205 -7.15 2.34 10.56
CA SER A 205 -6.97 3.23 11.71
C SER A 205 -6.93 2.46 13.04
N TYR A 206 -7.78 1.45 13.18
CA TYR A 206 -7.76 0.54 14.33
C TYR A 206 -6.45 -0.25 14.42
N LEU A 207 -5.93 -0.76 13.30
CA LEU A 207 -4.64 -1.46 13.27
C LEU A 207 -3.47 -0.54 13.65
N LEU A 208 -3.47 0.73 13.19
CA LEU A 208 -2.48 1.73 13.60
C LEU A 208 -2.55 2.02 15.11
N MET A 209 -3.76 2.12 15.66
CA MET A 209 -3.97 2.30 17.10
C MET A 209 -3.41 1.12 17.91
N LEU A 210 -3.66 -0.11 17.44
CA LEU A 210 -3.11 -1.32 18.07
C LEU A 210 -1.58 -1.37 18.00
N GLN A 211 -1.00 -0.97 16.86
CA GLN A 211 0.45 -0.87 16.72
C GLN A 211 1.05 0.12 17.71
N ARG A 212 0.42 1.30 17.89
CA ARG A 212 0.80 2.27 18.92
C ARG A 212 0.72 1.68 20.33
N PHE A 213 -0.38 0.99 20.65
CA PHE A 213 -0.53 0.31 21.94
C PHE A 213 0.57 -0.71 22.18
N ARG A 214 0.87 -1.55 21.17
CA ARG A 214 1.98 -2.52 21.23
C ARG A 214 3.33 -1.85 21.47
N GLN A 215 3.60 -0.72 20.82
CA GLN A 215 4.85 0.03 21.01
C GLN A 215 4.99 0.59 22.44
N ARG A 216 3.89 0.98 23.09
CA ARG A 216 3.89 1.34 24.53
C ARG A 216 4.18 0.14 25.41
N GLU A 217 3.55 -1.00 25.13
CA GLU A 217 3.73 -2.20 25.93
C GLU A 217 5.15 -2.77 25.83
N ILE A 218 5.79 -2.66 24.66
CA ILE A 218 7.21 -2.98 24.47
C ILE A 218 8.07 -2.14 25.42
N ARG A 219 7.87 -0.82 25.46
CA ARG A 219 8.65 0.09 26.34
C ARG A 219 8.40 -0.15 27.82
N ARG A 220 7.19 -0.56 28.20
CA ARG A 220 6.89 -0.96 29.59
C ARG A 220 7.55 -2.28 29.99
N ALA A 221 7.69 -3.19 29.03
CA ALA A 221 8.27 -4.50 29.27
C ALA A 221 9.79 -4.47 29.31
N LEU A 222 10.42 -3.75 28.38
CA LEU A 222 11.87 -3.70 28.21
C LEU A 222 12.52 -2.63 29.09
N THR A 223 13.75 -2.88 29.52
CA THR A 223 14.64 -1.80 29.97
C THR A 223 15.14 -1.00 28.77
N GLU A 224 15.74 0.16 29.03
CA GLU A 224 16.35 0.99 27.97
C GLU A 224 17.43 0.22 27.19
N ASP A 225 18.32 -0.50 27.89
CA ASP A 225 19.35 -1.34 27.27
C ASP A 225 18.77 -2.46 26.40
N GLN A 226 17.70 -3.13 26.88
CA GLN A 226 17.01 -4.15 26.11
C GLN A 226 16.33 -3.56 24.87
N PHE A 227 15.75 -2.37 25.01
CA PHE A 227 15.13 -1.67 23.89
C PHE A 227 16.18 -1.27 22.84
N LYS A 228 17.34 -0.76 23.26
CA LYS A 228 18.46 -0.44 22.36
C LYS A 228 18.93 -1.66 21.57
N LYS A 229 19.15 -2.78 22.25
CA LYS A 229 19.49 -4.07 21.60
C LYS A 229 18.42 -4.50 20.60
N LEU A 230 17.13 -4.30 20.94
CA LEU A 230 16.04 -4.59 20.03
C LEU A 230 16.11 -3.72 18.77
N GLN A 231 16.36 -2.42 18.91
CA GLN A 231 16.48 -1.51 17.76
C GLN A 231 17.67 -1.90 16.86
N GLU A 232 18.80 -2.29 17.43
CA GLU A 232 19.98 -2.76 16.69
C GLU A 232 19.66 -4.02 15.88
N GLU A 233 18.96 -4.99 16.46
CA GLU A 233 18.54 -6.22 15.77
C GLU A 233 17.51 -5.93 14.66
N ILE A 234 16.56 -5.00 14.88
CA ILE A 234 15.63 -4.55 13.83
C ILE A 234 16.41 -3.92 12.67
N ALA A 235 17.33 -3.01 12.96
CA ALA A 235 18.15 -2.34 11.96
C ALA A 235 18.97 -3.34 11.15
N LYS A 236 19.59 -4.32 11.82
CA LYS A 236 20.33 -5.42 11.19
C LYS A 236 19.44 -6.18 10.21
N ARG A 237 18.25 -6.65 10.64
CA ARG A 237 17.33 -7.38 9.76
C ARG A 237 16.84 -6.56 8.59
N LEU A 238 16.57 -5.27 8.78
CA LEU A 238 16.19 -4.37 7.69
C LEU A 238 17.33 -4.19 6.68
N SER A 239 18.59 -4.18 7.13
CA SER A 239 19.75 -4.12 6.23
C SER A 239 19.93 -5.42 5.43
N GLU A 240 19.65 -6.58 6.02
CA GLU A 240 19.70 -7.89 5.37
C GLU A 240 18.57 -8.07 4.33
N HIS A 241 17.39 -7.51 4.61
CA HIS A 241 16.21 -7.58 3.73
C HIS A 241 16.14 -6.43 2.71
N SER A 242 16.99 -5.41 2.83
CA SER A 242 17.03 -4.35 1.84
C SER A 242 17.34 -4.99 0.48
N PRO A 243 16.45 -4.85 -0.52
CA PRO A 243 16.64 -5.48 -1.81
C PRO A 243 18.03 -5.09 -2.29
N ARG A 244 18.89 -6.10 -2.54
CA ARG A 244 20.23 -5.87 -3.11
C ARG A 244 20.05 -4.84 -4.22
N PRO A 245 20.77 -3.70 -4.19
CA PRO A 245 20.57 -2.61 -5.13
C PRO A 245 20.51 -3.24 -6.50
N TYR A 246 19.32 -3.23 -7.10
CA TYR A 246 19.08 -3.83 -8.41
C TYR A 246 20.20 -3.30 -9.30
N ASP A 247 21.09 -4.19 -9.74
CA ASP A 247 22.32 -3.82 -10.42
C ASP A 247 21.92 -3.11 -11.73
N ARG A 248 21.81 -1.78 -11.67
CA ARG A 248 21.32 -0.92 -12.75
C ARG A 248 22.27 -0.96 -13.95
N ARG A 249 23.42 -1.64 -13.83
CA ARG A 249 24.43 -1.76 -14.90
C ARG A 249 23.95 -2.53 -16.12
N ASN A 250 22.88 -3.33 -16.04
CA ASN A 250 22.42 -4.15 -17.18
C ASN A 250 21.42 -3.49 -18.15
N ARG A 251 21.09 -2.20 -18.00
CA ARG A 251 20.19 -1.49 -18.96
C ARG A 251 20.90 -0.73 -20.09
N ASN A 252 22.22 -0.70 -20.12
CA ASN A 252 22.97 0.02 -21.15
C ASN A 252 23.46 -0.86 -22.31
N PHE A 253 23.20 -2.18 -22.32
CA PHE A 253 23.75 -3.08 -23.34
C PHE A 253 22.93 -3.24 -24.64
N GLU A 254 21.72 -2.66 -24.75
CA GLU A 254 20.87 -2.83 -25.95
C GLU A 254 20.55 -1.53 -26.69
N ARG A 255 21.33 -0.46 -26.48
CA ARG A 255 21.35 0.69 -27.39
C ARG A 255 22.59 0.60 -28.28
N LYS A 256 22.62 -0.39 -29.17
CA LYS A 256 23.44 -0.27 -30.37
C LYS A 256 22.63 0.52 -31.42
N PRO A 257 23.25 1.51 -32.07
CA PRO A 257 22.63 2.28 -33.16
C PRO A 257 22.30 1.40 -34.37
#